data_AF-A0A7T8KJH8-F1
#
_entry.id   AF-A0A7T8KJH8-F1
#
_cell.length_a   1.000
_cell.length_b   1.000
_cell.length_c   1.000
_cell.angle_alpha   90.00
_cell.angle_beta   90.00
_cell.angle_gamma   90.00
#
_symmetry.space_group_name_H-M   'P 1'
#
loop_
_entity.id
_entity.type
_entity.pdbx_description
1 polymer ?
#
loop_
_entity_poly.entity_id
_entity_poly.type
_entity_poly.pdbx_seq_one_letter_code
_entity_poly.pdbx_strand_id
1 'polypeptide(L)'
;MSNGVLDRERRRAKLEEYYQNAPPPPLLKKGQLDLDAPDFVAETYTSKLIKEASLGQLLTREEEISKQIRSLDSDMQTLVYENYNKFISATDTIQKMRADFRGMEGEMANL
;
A
#
# COMPACT_ATOMS: atom_id res chain seq x y z
N MET A 1 -33.60 16.41 47.54
CA MET A 1 -33.15 16.18 46.14
C MET A 1 -31.91 17.04 45.90
N SER A 2 -30.90 16.60 45.14
CA SER A 2 -29.70 17.36 44.67
C SER A 2 -28.30 16.98 45.20
N ASN A 3 -28.02 15.71 45.52
CA ASN A 3 -26.64 15.23 45.74
C ASN A 3 -25.98 14.54 44.52
N GLY A 4 -26.75 14.21 43.47
CA GLY A 4 -26.23 13.48 42.29
C GLY A 4 -25.60 14.36 41.20
N VAL A 5 -25.95 15.65 41.17
CA VAL A 5 -25.46 16.59 40.13
C VAL A 5 -24.02 17.03 40.43
N LEU A 6 -23.73 17.34 41.70
CA LEU A 6 -22.39 17.73 42.19
C LEU A 6 -21.33 16.66 41.95
N ASP A 7 -21.70 15.38 42.11
CA ASP A 7 -20.78 14.27 41.87
C ASP A 7 -20.45 14.09 40.38
N ARG A 8 -21.39 14.45 39.49
CA ARG A 8 -21.21 14.39 38.05
C ARG A 8 -20.25 15.48 37.56
N GLU A 9 -20.39 16.69 38.11
CA GLU A 9 -19.48 17.81 37.82
C GLU A 9 -18.07 17.54 38.35
N ARG A 10 -17.93 17.00 39.57
CA ARG A 10 -16.63 16.61 40.12
C ARG A 10 -15.94 15.53 39.28
N ARG A 11 -16.69 14.53 38.82
CA ARG A 11 -16.17 13.50 37.91
C ARG A 11 -15.73 14.09 36.57
N ARG A 12 -16.50 15.04 36.03
CA ARG A 12 -16.17 15.71 34.77
C ARG A 12 -14.93 16.59 34.91
N ALA A 13 -14.83 17.40 35.96
CA ALA A 13 -13.67 18.25 36.23
C ALA A 13 -12.38 17.43 36.38
N LYS A 14 -12.45 16.30 37.09
CA LYS A 14 -11.30 15.38 37.26
C LYS A 14 -10.89 14.70 35.95
N LEU A 15 -11.86 14.45 35.08
CA LEU A 15 -11.62 13.91 33.75
C LEU A 15 -10.97 14.96 32.84
N GLU A 16 -11.48 16.21 32.87
CA GLU A 16 -10.91 17.35 32.14
C GLU A 16 -9.48 17.65 32.61
N GLU A 17 -9.19 17.61 33.91
CA GLU A 17 -7.84 17.74 34.49
C GLU A 17 -6.90 16.63 34.01
N TYR A 18 -7.38 15.38 33.97
CA TYR A 18 -6.61 14.25 33.46
C TYR A 18 -6.26 14.44 31.97
N TYR A 19 -7.19 14.93 31.14
CA TYR A 19 -6.96 15.16 29.71
C TYR A 19 -6.21 16.45 29.37
N GLN A 20 -6.20 17.46 30.25
CA GLN A 20 -5.41 18.68 30.07
C GLN A 20 -3.92 18.48 30.42
N ASN A 21 -3.61 17.59 31.36
CA ASN A 21 -2.25 17.34 31.85
C ASN A 21 -1.64 16.02 31.36
N ALA A 22 -2.43 15.10 30.80
CA ALA A 22 -1.87 13.92 30.15
C ALA A 22 -1.27 14.31 28.80
N PRO A 23 -0.05 13.85 28.47
CA PRO A 23 0.42 13.94 27.09
C PRO A 23 -0.66 13.31 26.20
N PRO A 24 -0.99 13.92 25.05
CA PRO A 24 -1.98 13.34 24.14
C PRO A 24 -1.57 11.88 23.93
N PRO A 25 -2.51 10.92 24.06
CA PRO A 25 -2.21 9.53 23.74
C PRO A 25 -1.53 9.54 22.39
N PRO A 26 -0.39 8.87 22.19
CA PRO A 26 0.30 8.89 20.92
C PRO A 26 -0.73 8.53 19.85
N LEU A 27 -1.17 9.55 19.11
CA LEU A 27 -2.13 9.38 18.05
C LEU A 27 -1.32 8.62 17.01
N LEU A 28 -1.47 7.30 17.02
CA LEU A 28 -0.97 6.44 15.97
C LEU A 28 -1.47 7.08 14.67
N LYS A 29 -0.56 7.68 13.91
CA LYS A 29 -0.91 8.23 12.62
C LYS A 29 -1.48 7.05 11.85
N LYS A 30 -2.72 7.18 11.36
CA LYS A 30 -3.45 6.07 10.75
C LYS A 30 -2.63 5.36 9.66
N GLY A 31 -1.78 6.11 8.95
CA GLY A 31 -0.84 5.58 7.95
C GLY A 31 0.29 4.70 8.51
N GLN A 32 0.73 4.90 9.75
CA GLN A 32 1.75 4.02 10.38
C GLN A 32 1.28 2.59 10.60
N LEU A 33 -0.04 2.34 10.57
CA LEU A 33 -0.66 1.02 10.71
C LEU A 33 -1.14 0.45 9.37
N ASP A 34 -1.05 1.22 8.30
CA ASP A 34 -1.51 0.83 6.98
C ASP A 34 -0.32 0.30 6.18
N LEU A 35 -0.39 -0.96 5.73
CA LEU A 35 0.71 -1.64 5.05
C LEU A 35 1.05 -1.02 3.70
N ASP A 36 0.06 -0.40 3.06
CA ASP A 36 0.22 0.22 1.74
C ASP A 36 0.58 1.71 1.84
N ALA A 37 0.62 2.26 3.06
CA ALA A 37 0.91 3.67 3.26
C ALA A 37 2.42 3.95 3.25
N PRO A 38 2.85 5.09 2.68
CA PRO A 38 4.26 5.46 2.61
C PRO A 38 4.90 5.76 3.97
N ASP A 39 4.09 6.04 5.00
CA ASP A 39 4.52 6.27 6.37
C ASP A 39 4.32 5.05 7.28
N PHE A 40 4.16 3.85 6.70
CA PHE A 40 4.04 2.58 7.44
C PHE A 40 5.22 2.35 8.39
N VAL A 41 4.92 1.89 9.62
CA VAL A 41 5.93 1.52 10.62
C VAL A 41 5.68 0.11 11.13
N ALA A 42 6.53 -0.83 10.68
CA ALA A 42 6.39 -2.27 10.95
C ALA A 42 6.31 -2.61 12.45
N GLU A 43 7.16 -2.00 13.28
CA GLU A 43 7.19 -2.25 14.73
C GLU A 43 5.89 -1.82 15.41
N THR A 44 5.30 -0.72 14.95
CA THR A 44 4.05 -0.18 15.49
C THR A 44 2.86 -1.06 15.09
N TYR A 45 2.81 -1.47 13.82
CA TYR A 45 1.80 -2.40 13.31
C TYR A 45 1.85 -3.76 14.01
N THR A 46 3.03 -4.37 14.09
CA THR A 46 3.21 -5.70 14.70
C THR A 46 2.95 -5.66 16.20
N SER A 47 3.41 -4.63 16.92
CA SER A 47 3.13 -4.45 18.34
C SER A 47 1.64 -4.33 18.64
N LYS A 48 0.88 -3.63 17.77
CA LYS A 48 -0.57 -3.54 17.88
C LYS A 48 -1.23 -4.88 17.59
N LEU A 49 -0.82 -5.53 16.50
CA LEU A 49 -1.38 -6.79 16.04
C LEU A 49 -1.22 -7.91 17.09
N ILE A 50 -0.04 -8.04 17.71
CA ILE A 50 0.22 -9.05 18.76
C ILE A 50 -0.62 -8.80 20.02
N LYS A 51 -0.89 -7.53 20.36
CA LYS A 51 -1.69 -7.17 21.55
C LYS A 51 -3.19 -7.41 21.35
N GLU A 52 -3.68 -7.25 20.13
CA GLU A 52 -5.11 -7.23 19.83
C GLU A 52 -5.64 -8.51 19.16
N ALA A 53 -4.77 -9.30 18.52
CA ALA A 53 -5.15 -10.51 17.79
C ALA A 53 -4.85 -11.80 18.59
N SER A 54 -5.70 -12.80 18.42
CA SER A 54 -5.45 -14.16 18.89
C SER A 54 -4.37 -14.86 18.03
N LEU A 55 -3.77 -15.92 18.57
CA LEU A 55 -2.78 -16.72 17.83
C LEU A 55 -3.30 -17.23 16.47
N GLY A 56 -4.55 -17.68 16.41
CA GLY A 56 -5.15 -18.13 15.15
C GLY A 56 -5.25 -17.01 14.12
N GLN A 57 -5.67 -15.82 14.55
CA GLN A 57 -5.72 -14.64 13.67
C GLN A 57 -4.32 -14.20 13.22
N LEU A 58 -3.30 -14.30 14.08
CA LEU A 58 -1.92 -14.02 13.72
C LEU A 58 -1.40 -14.98 12.64
N LEU A 59 -1.66 -16.28 12.77
CA LEU A 59 -1.28 -17.29 11.77
C LEU A 59 -1.99 -17.05 10.44
N THR A 60 -3.29 -16.77 10.45
CA THR A 60 -4.03 -16.43 9.24
C THR A 60 -3.48 -15.15 8.58
N ARG A 61 -3.14 -14.15 9.39
CA ARG A 61 -2.61 -12.88 8.88
C ARG A 61 -1.22 -13.05 8.26
N GLU A 62 -0.37 -13.88 8.86
CA GLU A 62 0.93 -14.25 8.28
C GLU A 62 0.74 -14.93 6.92
N GLU A 63 -0.15 -15.93 6.84
CA GLU A 63 -0.39 -16.65 5.59
C GLU A 63 -0.93 -15.71 4.49
N GLU A 64 -1.81 -14.78 4.85
CA GLU A 64 -2.35 -13.77 3.93
C GLU A 64 -1.27 -12.85 3.38
N ILE A 65 -0.42 -12.29 4.25
CA ILE A 65 0.69 -11.42 3.85
C ILE A 65 1.67 -12.20 2.95
N SER A 66 1.99 -13.44 3.33
CA SER A 66 2.82 -14.34 2.54
C SER A 66 2.25 -14.61 1.14
N LYS A 67 0.92 -14.74 1.01
CA LYS A 67 0.25 -14.86 -0.30
C LYS A 67 0.30 -13.56 -1.09
N GLN A 68 0.06 -12.42 -0.45
CA GLN A 68 0.11 -11.10 -1.08
C GLN A 68 1.50 -10.80 -1.65
N ILE A 69 2.57 -11.12 -0.92
CA ILE A 69 3.96 -10.98 -1.40
C ILE A 69 4.18 -11.76 -2.70
N ARG A 70 3.76 -13.04 -2.72
CA ARG A 70 3.90 -13.89 -3.92
C ARG A 70 3.07 -13.39 -5.10
N SER A 71 1.86 -12.91 -4.85
CA SER A 71 1.01 -12.32 -5.89
C SER A 71 1.66 -11.08 -6.48
N LEU A 72 2.11 -10.14 -5.64
CA LEU A 72 2.75 -8.91 -6.06
C LEU A 72 4.02 -9.16 -6.88
N ASP A 73 4.82 -10.16 -6.50
CA ASP A 73 6.00 -10.56 -7.29
C ASP A 73 5.60 -11.11 -8.67
N SER A 74 4.59 -11.98 -8.74
CA SER A 74 4.05 -12.49 -10.00
C SER A 74 3.47 -11.39 -10.90
N ASP A 75 2.75 -10.44 -10.31
CA ASP A 75 2.16 -9.30 -11.02
C ASP A 75 3.26 -8.38 -11.57
N MET A 76 4.30 -8.12 -10.77
CA MET A 76 5.48 -7.37 -11.20
C MET A 76 6.16 -8.06 -12.39
N GLN A 77 6.40 -9.37 -12.31
CA GLN A 77 7.01 -10.14 -13.40
C GLN A 77 6.16 -10.08 -14.68
N THR A 78 4.84 -10.19 -14.55
CA THR A 78 3.90 -10.09 -15.67
C THR A 78 3.96 -8.71 -16.33
N LEU A 79 3.95 -7.65 -15.54
CA LEU A 79 4.05 -6.28 -16.04
C LEU A 79 5.36 -6.03 -16.80
N VAL A 80 6.48 -6.52 -16.25
CA VAL A 80 7.79 -6.41 -16.88
C VAL A 80 7.79 -7.17 -18.22
N TYR A 81 7.29 -8.41 -18.24
CA TYR A 81 7.18 -9.22 -19.44
C TYR A 81 6.33 -8.56 -20.53
N GLU A 82 5.15 -8.04 -20.17
CA GLU A 82 4.28 -7.34 -21.11
C GLU A 82 4.95 -6.09 -21.70
N ASN A 83 5.63 -5.31 -20.87
CA ASN A 83 6.30 -4.09 -21.31
C ASN A 83 7.46 -4.41 -22.26
N TYR A 84 8.26 -5.43 -21.96
CA TYR A 84 9.33 -5.87 -22.87
C TYR A 84 8.78 -6.41 -24.19
N ASN A 85 7.72 -7.22 -24.16
CA ASN A 85 7.09 -7.71 -25.38
C ASN A 85 6.53 -6.59 -26.26
N LYS A 86 5.91 -5.58 -25.65
CA LYS A 86 5.43 -4.39 -26.36
C LYS A 86 6.60 -3.64 -27.02
N PHE A 87 7.71 -3.48 -26.30
CA PHE A 87 8.90 -2.80 -26.82
C PHE A 87 9.55 -3.54 -28.00
N ILE A 88 9.69 -4.87 -27.87
CA ILE A 88 10.21 -5.72 -28.95
C ILE A 88 9.29 -5.63 -30.17
N SER A 89 7.99 -5.80 -29.99
CA SER A 89 6.99 -5.73 -31.07
C SER A 89 7.00 -4.37 -31.79
N ALA A 90 7.15 -3.28 -31.04
CA ALA A 90 7.28 -1.94 -31.62
C ALA A 90 8.58 -1.80 -32.44
N THR A 91 9.69 -2.35 -31.95
CA THR A 91 10.98 -2.34 -32.66
C THR A 91 10.91 -3.16 -33.95
N ASP A 92 10.30 -4.34 -33.91
CA ASP A 92 10.08 -5.19 -35.09
C ASP A 92 9.22 -4.47 -36.14
N THR A 93 8.18 -3.76 -35.68
CA THR A 93 7.32 -2.96 -36.55
C THR A 93 8.12 -1.84 -37.24
N ILE A 94 8.96 -1.11 -36.51
CA ILE A 94 9.83 -0.07 -37.09
C ILE A 94 10.81 -0.67 -38.09
N GLN A 95 11.40 -1.83 -37.78
CA GLN A 95 12.33 -2.49 -38.67
C GLN A 95 11.66 -2.93 -39.98
N LYS A 96 10.43 -3.47 -39.89
CA LYS A 96 9.62 -3.84 -41.05
C LYS A 96 9.26 -2.61 -41.88
N MET A 97 8.75 -1.54 -41.25
CA MET A 97 8.45 -0.27 -41.94
C MET A 97 9.67 0.27 -42.70
N ARG A 98 10.87 0.20 -42.10
CA ARG A 98 12.12 0.62 -42.75
C ARG A 98 12.51 -0.27 -43.93
N ALA A 99 12.23 -1.57 -43.86
CA ALA A 99 12.47 -2.49 -44.97
C ALA A 99 11.49 -2.23 -46.12
N ASP A 100 10.19 -2.10 -45.82
CA ASP A 100 9.13 -1.83 -46.78
C ASP A 100 9.39 -0.50 -47.52
N PHE A 101 9.78 0.55 -46.79
CA PHE A 101 10.13 1.86 -47.38
C PHE A 101 11.29 1.78 -48.38
N ARG A 102 12.36 1.03 -48.05
CA ARG A 102 13.49 0.83 -48.96
C ARG A 102 13.13 0.01 -50.20
N GLY A 103 12.21 -0.94 -50.07
CA GLY A 103 11.67 -1.67 -51.22
C GLY A 103 10.97 -0.72 -52.19
N MET A 104 10.11 0.16 -51.67
CA MET A 104 9.39 1.16 -52.47
C MET A 104 10.33 2.15 -53.17
N GLU A 105 11.36 2.65 -52.48
CA GLU A 105 12.37 3.53 -53.10
C GLU A 105 13.09 2.85 -54.27
N GLY A 106 13.43 1.56 -54.12
CA GLY A 106 14.07 0.78 -55.17
C GLY A 106 13.17 0.56 -56.40
N GLU A 107 11.87 0.35 -56.19
CA GLU A 107 10.91 0.26 -57.31
C GLU A 107 10.74 1.60 -58.02
N MET A 108 10.66 2.72 -57.29
CA MET A 108 10.58 4.06 -57.89
C MET A 108 11.85 4.46 -58.65
N ALA A 109 13.03 4.02 -58.21
CA ALA A 109 14.28 4.31 -58.89
C ALA A 109 14.46 3.52 -60.21
N ASN A 110 13.70 2.44 -60.40
CA ASN A 110 13.72 1.62 -61.61
C ASN A 110 12.62 1.99 -62.63
N LEU A 111 11.85 3.06 -62.36
CA LEU A 111 10.88 3.68 -63.26
C LEU A 111 11.49 4.92 -63.94
#